data_AF-A0A1H4XV84-F1
#
_entry.id   AF-A0A1H4XV84-F1
#
_cell.length_a   1.000
_cell.length_b   1.000
_cell.length_c   1.000
_cell.angle_alpha   90.00
_cell.angle_beta   90.00
_cell.angle_gamma   90.00
#
_symmetry.space_group_name_H-M   'P 1'
#
loop_
_entity.id
_entity.type
_entity.pdbx_description
1 polymer ?
#
loop_
_entity_poly.entity_id
_entity_poly.type
_entity_poly.pdbx_seq_one_letter_code
_entity_poly.pdbx_strand_id
1 'polypeptide(L)'
;MAVGRKPANLEMQGGKGNRQRIWPALRKNREGISLYSLARASGVEDDTVLSYLRCLIAGGYVARNGRTYAAANYSLLRDIGAEAPKLNRDGTLNTQGRGVEAMWRILREVDARDLVQSTLACGEAVSLNTARSYLQWLHKAEYLVLVVAGKPGTPATMARYRLARGADTGPRPPMIQRIGQVFDPNLAEVVYRQQLGADQ
;
A
#
# COMPACT_ATOMS: atom_id res chain seq x y z
N MET A 1 3.93 14.59 -20.55
CA MET A 1 2.81 14.55 -19.58
C MET A 1 3.15 13.54 -18.51
N ALA A 2 3.12 13.90 -17.23
CA ALA A 2 3.42 12.96 -16.15
C ALA A 2 2.25 11.98 -16.00
N VAL A 3 2.42 10.75 -16.50
CA VAL A 3 1.45 9.67 -16.30
C VAL A 3 1.31 9.46 -14.79
N GLY A 4 0.09 9.64 -14.28
CA GLY A 4 -0.23 9.41 -12.87
C GLY A 4 0.14 7.98 -12.46
N ARG A 5 0.39 7.77 -11.17
CA ARG A 5 0.75 6.44 -10.65
C ARG A 5 -0.30 5.40 -11.09
N LYS A 6 0.17 4.32 -11.72
CA LYS A 6 -0.70 3.22 -12.14
C LYS A 6 -1.43 2.64 -10.91
N PRO A 7 -2.72 2.31 -11.03
CA PRO A 7 -3.47 1.71 -9.93
C PRO A 7 -2.82 0.38 -9.50
N ALA A 8 -2.95 0.04 -8.21
CA ALA A 8 -2.19 -1.03 -7.56
C ALA A 8 -2.37 -2.41 -8.23
N ASN A 9 -3.54 -2.67 -8.82
CA ASN A 9 -3.81 -3.90 -9.58
C ASN A 9 -2.94 -4.02 -10.85
N LEU A 10 -2.68 -2.91 -11.54
CA LEU A 10 -1.77 -2.88 -12.70
C LEU A 10 -0.29 -2.96 -12.27
N GLU A 11 0.05 -2.46 -11.07
CA GLU A 11 1.40 -2.64 -10.49
C GLU A 11 1.64 -4.09 -10.02
N MET A 12 0.61 -4.89 -9.72
CA MET A 12 0.72 -6.23 -9.12
C MET A 12 0.58 -7.42 -10.07
N GLN A 13 0.24 -7.22 -11.36
CA GLN A 13 0.14 -8.31 -12.36
C GLN A 13 1.43 -9.13 -12.60
N GLY A 14 2.52 -8.86 -11.87
CA GLY A 14 3.77 -9.65 -11.84
C GLY A 14 4.21 -10.12 -10.44
N GLY A 15 3.31 -10.18 -9.45
CA GLY A 15 3.54 -10.76 -8.12
C GLY A 15 4.36 -9.92 -7.12
N LYS A 16 5.22 -9.01 -7.58
CA LYS A 16 5.97 -8.05 -6.75
C LYS A 16 5.98 -6.66 -7.39
N GLY A 17 5.62 -5.63 -6.62
CA GLY A 17 5.63 -4.24 -7.11
C GLY A 17 7.04 -3.75 -7.48
N ASN A 18 7.13 -2.77 -8.39
CA ASN A 18 8.40 -2.29 -8.95
C ASN A 18 9.48 -1.96 -7.90
N ARG A 19 9.11 -1.27 -6.80
CA ARG A 19 10.03 -0.94 -5.71
C ARG A 19 10.61 -2.19 -5.03
N GLN A 20 9.78 -3.21 -4.84
CA GLN A 20 10.17 -4.50 -4.26
C GLN A 20 11.02 -5.35 -5.22
N ARG A 21 10.98 -5.08 -6.53
CA ARG A 21 11.90 -5.70 -7.50
C ARG A 21 13.26 -5.02 -7.53
N ILE A 22 13.29 -3.69 -7.40
CA ILE A 22 14.52 -2.88 -7.38
C ILE A 22 15.33 -3.14 -6.10
N TRP A 23 14.67 -3.21 -4.95
CA TRP A 23 15.35 -3.28 -3.64
C TRP A 23 16.28 -4.49 -3.45
N PRO A 24 15.88 -5.74 -3.77
CA PRO A 24 16.79 -6.88 -3.70
C PRO A 24 17.98 -6.78 -4.66
N ALA A 25 17.79 -6.21 -5.86
CA ALA A 25 18.86 -6.02 -6.82
C ALA A 25 19.91 -5.02 -6.29
N LEU A 26 19.46 -3.97 -5.61
CA LEU A 26 20.32 -3.00 -4.95
C LEU A 26 21.03 -3.60 -3.72
N ARG A 27 20.34 -4.44 -2.93
CA ARG A 27 20.94 -5.18 -1.80
C ARG A 27 22.00 -6.21 -2.22
N LYS A 28 21.89 -6.78 -3.43
CA LYS A 28 22.92 -7.66 -4.00
C LYS A 28 24.18 -6.90 -4.44
N ASN A 29 24.05 -5.61 -4.79
CA ASN A 29 25.13 -4.78 -5.32
C ASN A 29 25.38 -3.57 -4.41
N ARG A 30 25.69 -3.84 -3.13
CA ARG A 30 25.77 -2.81 -2.08
C ARG A 30 26.87 -1.78 -2.32
N GLU A 31 27.98 -2.23 -2.91
CA GLU A 31 29.19 -1.42 -3.14
C GLU A 31 29.00 -0.40 -4.27
N GLY A 32 28.04 -0.63 -5.18
CA GLY A 32 27.77 0.28 -6.28
C GLY A 32 27.18 -0.43 -7.48
N ILE A 33 26.13 0.14 -8.06
CA ILE A 33 25.55 -0.31 -9.33
C ILE A 33 25.12 0.88 -10.19
N SER A 34 25.30 0.80 -11.50
CA SER A 34 24.80 1.82 -12.43
C SER A 34 23.28 1.73 -12.59
N LEU A 35 22.65 2.84 -13.02
CA LEU A 35 21.21 2.85 -13.30
C LEU A 35 20.82 1.76 -14.32
N TYR A 36 21.59 1.65 -15.40
CA TYR A 36 21.35 0.71 -16.49
C TYR A 36 21.38 -0.75 -15.99
N SER A 37 22.44 -1.11 -15.25
CA SER A 37 22.58 -2.47 -14.71
C SER A 37 21.49 -2.79 -13.70
N LEU A 38 21.07 -1.80 -12.89
CA LEU A 38 20.00 -1.97 -11.91
C LEU A 38 18.62 -2.15 -12.57
N ALA A 39 18.33 -1.42 -13.64
CA ALA A 39 17.10 -1.56 -14.42
C ALA A 39 16.98 -2.96 -15.03
N ARG A 40 18.06 -3.47 -15.64
CA ARG A 40 18.09 -4.83 -16.19
C ARG A 40 17.99 -5.91 -15.11
N ALA A 41 18.71 -5.77 -14.00
CA ALA A 41 18.67 -6.73 -12.90
C ALA A 41 17.29 -6.81 -12.22
N SER A 42 16.55 -5.71 -12.16
CA SER A 42 15.20 -5.67 -11.57
C SER A 42 14.08 -5.96 -12.58
N GLY A 43 14.36 -5.83 -13.89
CA GLY A 43 13.38 -5.89 -14.96
C GLY A 43 12.36 -4.76 -14.88
N VAL A 44 12.80 -3.58 -14.46
CA VAL A 44 11.99 -2.37 -14.32
C VAL A 44 12.59 -1.27 -15.21
N GLU A 45 11.74 -0.45 -15.81
CA GLU A 45 12.14 0.65 -16.69
C GLU A 45 13.01 1.70 -15.97
N ASP A 46 14.04 2.18 -16.66
CA ASP A 46 15.07 3.10 -16.17
C ASP A 46 14.49 4.33 -15.45
N ASP A 47 13.46 4.97 -16.01
CA ASP A 47 12.79 6.14 -15.41
C ASP A 47 12.09 5.81 -14.07
N THR A 48 11.54 4.60 -13.96
CA THR A 48 10.91 4.13 -12.71
C THR A 48 11.97 3.82 -11.66
N VAL A 49 13.09 3.21 -12.07
CA VAL A 49 14.24 2.95 -11.18
C VAL A 49 14.82 4.25 -10.67
N LEU A 50 15.08 5.20 -11.56
CA LEU A 50 15.58 6.52 -11.23
C LEU A 50 14.67 7.24 -10.25
N SER A 51 13.36 7.24 -10.52
CA SER A 51 12.36 7.87 -9.65
C SER A 51 12.42 7.30 -8.23
N TYR A 52 12.61 5.98 -8.10
CA TYR A 52 12.75 5.36 -6.79
C TYR A 52 14.11 5.63 -6.13
N LEU A 53 15.21 5.60 -6.89
CA LEU A 53 16.55 5.97 -6.41
C LEU A 53 16.58 7.39 -5.84
N ARG A 54 15.89 8.36 -6.48
CA ARG A 54 15.75 9.71 -5.94
C ARG A 54 15.09 9.72 -4.55
N CYS A 55 14.05 8.91 -4.35
CA CYS A 55 13.40 8.78 -3.04
C CYS A 55 14.34 8.13 -2.01
N LEU A 56 15.09 7.10 -2.41
CA LEU A 56 16.06 6.42 -1.56
C LEU A 56 17.23 7.32 -1.15
N ILE A 57 17.70 8.18 -2.06
CA ILE A 57 18.74 9.17 -1.78
C ILE A 57 18.21 10.22 -0.80
N ALA A 58 17.02 10.76 -1.05
CA ALA A 58 16.39 11.73 -0.15
C ALA A 58 16.16 11.14 1.26
N GLY A 59 15.83 9.84 1.34
CA GLY A 59 15.66 9.12 2.61
C GLY A 59 16.96 8.62 3.25
N GLY A 60 18.12 8.89 2.66
CA GLY A 60 19.43 8.46 3.19
C GLY A 60 19.72 6.95 3.09
N TYR A 61 18.99 6.21 2.25
CA TYR A 61 19.19 4.77 2.06
C TYR A 61 20.29 4.47 1.04
N VAL A 62 20.49 5.36 0.06
CA VAL A 62 21.39 5.17 -1.08
C VAL A 62 22.22 6.43 -1.28
N ALA A 63 23.52 6.26 -1.58
CA ALA A 63 24.38 7.33 -2.06
C ALA A 63 24.53 7.26 -3.58
N ARG A 64 24.60 8.41 -4.23
CA ARG A 64 25.02 8.53 -5.62
C ARG A 64 26.49 8.94 -5.65
N ASN A 65 27.33 8.06 -6.17
CA ASN A 65 28.75 8.28 -6.38
C ASN A 65 28.98 8.59 -7.87
N GLY A 66 29.79 9.60 -8.18
CA GLY A 66 30.05 10.02 -9.56
C GLY A 66 29.29 11.28 -9.99
N ARG A 67 29.97 12.14 -10.76
CA ARG A 67 29.50 13.50 -11.10
C ARG A 67 28.52 13.55 -12.28
N THR A 68 28.60 12.61 -13.21
CA THR A 68 27.75 12.55 -14.41
C THR A 68 26.73 11.42 -14.32
N TYR A 69 25.78 11.38 -15.24
CA TYR A 69 24.75 10.33 -15.28
C TYR A 69 25.32 8.99 -15.73
N ALA A 70 26.19 9.00 -16.74
CA ALA A 70 26.83 7.80 -17.28
C ALA A 70 27.85 7.18 -16.31
N ALA A 71 28.48 7.99 -15.46
CA ALA A 71 29.42 7.52 -14.42
C ALA A 71 28.78 7.44 -13.03
N ALA A 72 27.46 7.60 -12.90
CA ALA A 72 26.78 7.52 -11.62
C ALA A 72 26.64 6.05 -11.17
N ASN A 73 27.25 5.72 -10.04
CA ASN A 73 27.06 4.48 -9.32
C ASN A 73 26.25 4.74 -8.05
N TYR A 74 25.31 3.85 -7.74
CA TYR A 74 24.45 3.95 -6.58
C TYR A 74 24.86 2.89 -5.56
N SER A 75 25.35 3.31 -4.39
CA SER A 75 25.74 2.41 -3.29
C SER A 75 24.70 2.41 -2.18
N LEU A 76 24.49 1.25 -1.56
CA LEU A 76 23.53 1.10 -0.46
C LEU A 76 24.18 1.54 0.85
N LEU A 77 23.63 2.57 1.49
CA LEU A 77 24.10 3.05 2.79
C LEU A 77 23.41 2.32 3.95
N ARG A 78 22.09 2.14 3.85
CA ARG A 78 21.27 1.59 4.94
C ARG A 78 20.36 0.48 4.42
N ASP A 79 20.58 -0.73 4.92
CA ASP A 79 19.72 -1.88 4.65
C ASP A 79 18.71 -2.07 5.78
N ILE A 80 17.43 -2.14 5.45
CA ILE A 80 16.31 -2.38 6.37
C ILE A 80 15.69 -3.77 6.23
N GLY A 81 16.35 -4.68 5.50
CA GLY A 81 15.94 -6.07 5.35
C GLY A 81 15.26 -6.38 4.02
N ALA A 82 14.40 -7.39 4.04
CA ALA A 82 13.82 -7.97 2.82
C ALA A 82 12.81 -7.04 2.12
N GLU A 83 12.05 -6.26 2.89
CA GLU A 83 11.00 -5.39 2.36
C GLU A 83 11.57 -4.01 1.97
N ALA A 84 11.21 -3.57 0.76
CA ALA A 84 11.63 -2.29 0.23
C ALA A 84 11.02 -1.14 1.04
N PRO A 85 11.79 -0.08 1.37
CA PRO A 85 11.25 1.07 2.08
C PRO A 85 10.16 1.74 1.23
N LYS A 86 8.95 1.83 1.78
CA LYS A 86 7.86 2.63 1.21
C LYS A 86 8.18 4.09 1.53
N LEU A 87 8.74 4.83 0.56
CA LEU A 87 9.11 6.25 0.73
C LEU A 87 8.22 7.18 -0.09
N ASN A 88 8.04 8.39 0.42
CA ASN A 88 7.54 9.56 -0.30
C ASN A 88 8.66 10.16 -1.17
N ARG A 89 8.32 11.15 -2.02
CA ARG A 89 9.29 11.79 -2.92
C ARG A 89 10.38 12.57 -2.18
N ASP A 90 10.07 13.06 -0.98
CA ASP A 90 10.97 13.77 -0.07
C ASP A 90 11.86 12.82 0.75
N GLY A 91 11.73 11.50 0.56
CA GLY A 91 12.50 10.50 1.31
C GLY A 91 11.92 10.13 2.67
N THR A 92 10.81 10.73 3.09
CA THR A 92 10.12 10.35 4.33
C THR A 92 9.43 9.00 4.20
N LEU A 93 9.26 8.28 5.32
CA LEU A 93 8.52 7.02 5.35
C LEU A 93 7.06 7.26 4.98
N ASN A 94 6.60 6.53 3.97
CA ASN A 94 5.20 6.48 3.62
C ASN A 94 4.47 5.54 4.58
N THR A 95 3.71 6.13 5.50
CA THR A 95 2.86 5.43 6.48
C THR A 95 1.47 5.12 5.94
N GLN A 96 1.14 5.54 4.72
CA GLN A 96 -0.17 5.27 4.11
C GLN A 96 -0.37 3.76 3.99
N GLY A 97 -1.53 3.30 4.48
CA GLY A 97 -1.92 1.90 4.48
C GLY A 97 -1.51 1.11 5.72
N ARG A 98 -0.58 1.59 6.56
CA ARG A 98 -0.22 0.88 7.81
C ARG A 98 -1.40 0.73 8.76
N GLY A 99 -2.16 1.81 8.95
CA GLY A 99 -3.41 1.77 9.70
C GLY A 99 -4.42 0.78 9.09
N VAL A 100 -4.52 0.71 7.76
CA VAL A 100 -5.43 -0.23 7.07
C VAL A 100 -4.98 -1.69 7.24
N GLU A 101 -3.68 -1.96 7.15
CA GLU A 101 -3.08 -3.27 7.45
C GLU A 101 -3.35 -3.67 8.91
N ALA A 102 -3.17 -2.75 9.86
CA ALA A 102 -3.47 -2.98 11.27
C ALA A 102 -4.96 -3.29 11.48
N MET A 103 -5.85 -2.46 10.93
CA MET A 103 -7.31 -2.66 10.98
C MET A 103 -7.72 -4.04 10.44
N TRP A 104 -7.13 -4.49 9.32
CA TRP A 104 -7.45 -5.80 8.74
C TRP A 104 -7.07 -6.97 9.65
N ARG A 105 -5.89 -6.92 10.28
CA ARG A 105 -5.41 -8.01 11.16
C ARG A 105 -6.29 -8.25 12.38
N ILE A 106 -6.94 -7.20 12.88
CA ILE A 106 -7.81 -7.25 14.05
C ILE A 106 -9.30 -7.40 13.68
N LEU A 107 -9.63 -7.39 12.39
CA LEU A 107 -11.01 -7.38 11.91
C LEU A 107 -11.68 -8.72 12.21
N ARG A 108 -12.60 -8.71 13.17
CA ARG A 108 -13.43 -9.87 13.54
C ARG A 108 -14.88 -9.43 13.56
N GLU A 109 -15.51 -9.38 14.73
CA GLU A 109 -16.80 -8.75 14.96
C GLU A 109 -16.57 -7.46 15.76
N VAL A 110 -16.62 -6.32 15.08
CA VAL A 110 -16.20 -5.02 15.63
C VAL A 110 -16.99 -3.88 15.00
N ASP A 111 -17.07 -2.75 15.70
CA ASP A 111 -17.42 -1.48 15.09
C ASP A 111 -16.18 -0.62 14.74
N ALA A 112 -16.38 0.53 14.10
CA ALA A 112 -15.28 1.41 13.73
C ALA A 112 -14.56 2.04 14.93
N ARG A 113 -15.20 2.15 16.10
CA ARG A 113 -14.57 2.69 17.31
C ARG A 113 -13.66 1.65 17.95
N ASP A 114 -14.14 0.42 18.07
CA ASP A 114 -13.35 -0.74 18.51
C ASP A 114 -12.09 -0.89 17.67
N LEU A 115 -12.24 -0.71 16.36
CA LEU A 115 -11.16 -0.80 15.38
C LEU A 115 -10.09 0.29 15.61
N VAL A 116 -10.50 1.55 15.79
CA VAL A 116 -9.57 2.67 16.07
C VAL A 116 -8.82 2.48 17.38
N GLN A 117 -9.51 2.05 18.44
CA GLN A 117 -8.88 1.81 19.75
C GLN A 117 -7.84 0.68 19.66
N SER A 118 -8.20 -0.40 18.96
CA SER A 118 -7.32 -1.55 18.79
C SER A 118 -6.09 -1.23 17.93
N THR A 119 -6.23 -0.47 16.83
CA THR A 119 -5.06 -0.06 16.04
C THR A 119 -4.14 0.87 16.83
N LEU A 120 -4.72 1.78 17.62
CA LEU A 120 -3.96 2.69 18.46
C LEU A 120 -3.16 1.92 19.52
N ALA A 121 -3.74 0.89 20.13
CA ALA A 121 -3.04 -0.01 21.05
C ALA A 121 -1.86 -0.75 20.38
N CYS A 122 -1.93 -0.97 19.06
CA CYS A 122 -0.84 -1.53 18.25
C CYS A 122 0.15 -0.46 17.72
N GLY A 123 0.01 0.80 18.13
CA GLY A 123 0.90 1.91 17.74
C GLY A 123 0.56 2.57 16.41
N GLU A 124 -0.58 2.26 15.79
CA GLU A 124 -1.01 2.84 14.51
C GLU A 124 -2.24 3.73 14.71
N ALA A 125 -2.11 5.02 14.39
CA ALA A 125 -3.21 5.98 14.52
C ALA A 125 -4.07 6.01 13.25
N VAL A 126 -5.39 5.84 13.41
CA VAL A 126 -6.38 5.90 12.33
C VAL A 126 -7.55 6.79 12.74
N SER A 127 -8.03 7.63 11.83
CA SER A 127 -9.22 8.45 12.11
C SER A 127 -10.50 7.60 12.07
N LEU A 128 -11.51 7.98 12.86
CA LEU A 128 -12.80 7.31 12.85
C LEU A 128 -13.46 7.30 11.45
N ASN A 129 -13.30 8.38 10.69
CA ASN A 129 -13.84 8.47 9.33
C ASN A 129 -13.13 7.52 8.37
N THR A 130 -11.82 7.33 8.51
CA THR A 130 -11.05 6.34 7.74
C THR A 130 -11.53 4.93 8.05
N ALA A 131 -11.70 4.58 9.34
CA ALA A 131 -12.22 3.29 9.75
C ALA A 131 -13.64 3.03 9.21
N ARG A 132 -14.54 4.00 9.37
CA ARG A 132 -15.92 3.93 8.82
C ARG A 132 -15.92 3.70 7.31
N SER A 133 -15.15 4.49 6.58
CA SER A 133 -15.06 4.37 5.11
C SER A 133 -14.55 2.99 4.71
N TYR A 134 -13.51 2.49 5.39
CA TYR A 134 -12.93 1.18 5.12
C TYR A 134 -13.96 0.05 5.32
N LEU A 135 -14.68 0.05 6.45
CA LEU A 135 -15.74 -0.94 6.72
C LEU A 135 -16.86 -0.88 5.68
N GLN A 136 -17.29 0.31 5.25
CA GLN A 136 -18.32 0.46 4.21
C GLN A 136 -17.88 -0.14 2.87
N TRP A 137 -16.63 0.10 2.45
CA TRP A 137 -16.10 -0.47 1.22
C TRP A 137 -15.98 -1.99 1.29
N LEU A 138 -15.54 -2.55 2.42
CA LEU A 138 -15.46 -3.99 2.61
C LEU A 138 -16.84 -4.66 2.67
N HIS A 139 -17.83 -3.99 3.25
CA HIS A 139 -19.23 -4.46 3.23
C HIS A 139 -19.79 -4.47 1.81
N LYS A 140 -19.56 -3.42 1.01
CA LYS A 140 -19.95 -3.39 -0.41
C LYS A 140 -19.26 -4.47 -1.25
N ALA A 141 -18.04 -4.84 -0.88
CA ALA A 141 -17.28 -5.91 -1.50
C ALA A 141 -17.56 -7.30 -0.90
N GLU A 142 -18.58 -7.43 -0.04
CA GLU A 142 -19.03 -8.69 0.57
C GLU A 142 -18.01 -9.39 1.49
N TYR A 143 -16.95 -8.69 1.90
CA TYR A 143 -16.03 -9.19 2.94
C TYR A 143 -16.65 -9.13 4.33
N LEU A 144 -17.60 -8.21 4.53
CA LEU A 144 -18.25 -7.96 5.82
C LEU A 144 -19.75 -8.17 5.72
N VAL A 145 -20.32 -8.76 6.77
CA VAL A 145 -21.75 -8.86 7.00
C VAL A 145 -22.14 -7.84 8.06
N LEU A 146 -23.17 -7.03 7.79
CA LEU A 146 -23.75 -6.12 8.77
C LEU A 146 -24.50 -6.93 9.85
N VAL A 147 -24.04 -6.82 11.10
CA VAL A 147 -24.67 -7.48 12.26
C VAL A 147 -25.70 -6.56 12.91
N VAL A 148 -25.34 -5.28 13.07
CA VAL A 148 -26.22 -4.26 13.64
C VAL A 148 -26.19 -3.04 12.74
N ALA A 149 -27.35 -2.63 12.24
CA ALA A 149 -27.49 -1.37 11.51
C ALA A 149 -27.27 -0.20 12.47
N GLY A 150 -26.38 0.71 12.09
CA GLY A 150 -26.19 1.95 12.84
C GLY A 150 -27.29 2.96 12.53
N LYS A 151 -27.67 3.80 13.51
CA LYS A 151 -28.63 4.89 13.28
C LYS A 151 -27.89 6.21 13.08
N PRO A 152 -28.23 6.99 12.03
CA PRO A 152 -27.68 8.33 11.86
C PRO A 152 -27.95 9.21 13.10
N GLY A 153 -26.97 10.01 13.50
CA GLY A 153 -27.13 11.03 14.56
C GLY A 153 -27.01 10.55 16.02
N THR A 154 -26.87 9.24 16.28
CA THR A 154 -26.62 8.75 17.65
C THR A 154 -25.26 8.07 17.80
N PRO A 155 -24.32 8.62 18.61
CA PRO A 155 -22.98 8.05 18.79
C PRO A 155 -22.96 6.61 19.34
N ALA A 156 -24.04 6.17 19.99
CA ALA A 156 -24.17 4.87 20.63
C ALA A 156 -24.60 3.73 19.66
N THR A 157 -24.99 4.04 18.42
CA THR A 157 -25.42 3.01 17.46
C THR A 157 -24.55 3.07 16.20
N MET A 158 -23.26 2.81 16.35
CA MET A 158 -22.39 2.58 15.19
C MET A 158 -22.71 1.21 14.59
N ALA A 159 -22.65 1.13 13.26
CA ALA A 159 -22.87 -0.13 12.57
C ALA A 159 -21.80 -1.15 13.00
N ARG A 160 -22.23 -2.35 13.39
CA ARG A 160 -21.34 -3.45 13.76
C ARG A 160 -21.24 -4.42 12.59
N TYR A 161 -20.01 -4.78 12.24
CA TYR A 161 -19.74 -5.67 11.13
C TYR A 161 -19.02 -6.91 11.64
N ARG A 162 -19.22 -8.02 10.93
CA ARG A 162 -18.49 -9.27 11.13
C ARG A 162 -17.89 -9.72 9.82
N LEU A 163 -16.67 -10.26 9.86
CA LEU A 163 -16.07 -10.89 8.70
C LEU A 163 -16.96 -12.02 8.15
N ALA A 164 -17.23 -12.01 6.86
CA ALA A 164 -17.98 -13.05 6.19
C ALA A 164 -17.21 -14.38 6.23
N ARG A 165 -17.93 -15.51 6.20
CA ARG A 165 -17.28 -16.83 6.17
C ARG A 165 -16.48 -16.96 4.87
N GLY A 166 -15.20 -17.34 4.99
CA GLY A 166 -14.31 -17.49 3.83
C GLY A 166 -13.73 -16.17 3.28
N ALA A 167 -14.04 -15.02 3.88
CA ALA A 167 -13.49 -13.73 3.46
C ALA A 167 -12.09 -13.43 4.01
N ASP A 168 -11.52 -14.33 4.82
CA ASP A 168 -10.11 -14.25 5.23
C ASP A 168 -9.22 -14.75 4.08
N THR A 169 -8.94 -13.86 3.13
CA THR A 169 -8.17 -14.17 1.92
C THR A 169 -6.66 -14.15 2.15
N GLY A 170 -6.20 -13.75 3.34
CA GLY A 170 -4.78 -13.73 3.69
C GLY A 170 -4.29 -12.44 4.37
N PRO A 171 -2.97 -12.30 4.54
CA PRO A 171 -2.38 -11.28 5.41
C PRO A 171 -2.38 -9.85 4.83
N ARG A 172 -2.62 -9.68 3.52
CA ARG A 172 -2.65 -8.35 2.89
C ARG A 172 -4.09 -7.83 2.87
N PRO A 173 -4.35 -6.58 3.32
CA PRO A 173 -5.70 -6.04 3.30
C PRO A 173 -6.18 -5.78 1.86
N PRO A 174 -7.49 -5.94 1.57
CA PRO A 174 -8.09 -5.40 0.36
C PRO A 174 -7.84 -3.88 0.25
N MET A 175 -7.44 -3.44 -0.94
CA MET A 175 -7.04 -2.07 -1.22
C MET A 175 -8.16 -1.30 -1.92
N ILE A 176 -8.64 -0.23 -1.29
CA ILE A 176 -9.56 0.73 -1.92
C ILE A 176 -8.76 1.65 -2.83
N GLN A 177 -9.04 1.60 -4.12
CA GLN A 177 -8.39 2.41 -5.14
C GLN A 177 -9.19 3.68 -5.42
N ARG A 178 -8.49 4.76 -5.81
CA ARG A 178 -9.10 6.08 -6.08
C ARG A 178 -10.19 6.07 -7.14
N ILE A 179 -10.11 5.14 -8.09
CA ILE A 179 -11.11 4.96 -9.15
C ILE A 179 -12.41 4.30 -8.67
N GLY A 180 -12.56 4.09 -7.35
CA GLY A 180 -13.77 3.54 -6.75
C GLY A 180 -13.89 2.02 -6.85
N GLN A 181 -12.77 1.29 -6.73
CA GLN A 181 -12.78 -0.18 -6.75
C GLN A 181 -11.99 -0.76 -5.57
N VAL A 182 -12.35 -1.97 -5.16
CA VAL A 182 -11.63 -2.75 -4.14
C VAL A 182 -10.85 -3.84 -4.86
N PHE A 183 -9.55 -3.88 -4.62
CA PHE A 183 -8.64 -4.88 -5.16
C PHE A 183 -8.08 -5.73 -4.02
N ASP A 184 -8.20 -7.04 -4.09
CA ASP A 184 -7.62 -7.97 -3.12
C ASP A 184 -6.22 -8.43 -3.59
N PRO A 185 -5.14 -8.06 -2.87
CA PRO A 185 -3.78 -8.44 -3.24
C PRO A 185 -3.44 -9.92 -3.01
N ASN A 186 -4.21 -10.63 -2.18
CA ASN A 186 -4.01 -12.06 -1.94
C ASN A 186 -4.64 -12.89 -3.07
N LEU A 187 -5.79 -12.45 -3.59
CA LEU A 187 -6.45 -13.06 -4.77
C LEU A 187 -5.93 -12.53 -6.11
N ALA A 188 -5.23 -11.39 -6.09
CA ALA A 188 -4.81 -10.64 -7.28
C ALA A 188 -5.99 -10.21 -8.18
N GLU A 189 -7.14 -9.93 -7.58
CA GLU A 189 -8.40 -9.65 -8.28
C GLU A 189 -9.06 -8.35 -7.82
N VAL A 190 -9.79 -7.69 -8.73
CA VAL A 190 -10.72 -6.60 -8.38
C VAL A 190 -12.06 -7.21 -7.97
N VAL A 191 -12.31 -7.26 -6.68
CA VAL A 191 -13.48 -7.91 -6.05
C VAL A 191 -14.73 -7.03 -6.01
N TYR A 192 -14.58 -5.71 -6.15
CA TYR A 192 -15.70 -4.79 -6.23
C TYR A 192 -15.36 -3.58 -7.08
N ARG A 193 -16.31 -3.15 -7.92
CA ARG A 193 -16.27 -1.86 -8.62
C ARG A 193 -17.53 -1.09 -8.26
N GLN A 194 -17.36 0.13 -7.79
CA GLN A 194 -18.49 1.05 -7.65
C GLN A 194 -19.00 1.35 -9.05
N GLN A 195 -20.29 1.10 -9.28
CA GLN A 195 -20.95 1.62 -10.46
C GLN A 195 -20.88 3.15 -10.39
N LEU A 196 -20.13 3.76 -11.30
CA LEU A 196 -20.27 5.19 -11.58
C LEU A 196 -21.72 5.36 -12.04
N GLY A 197 -22.49 6.15 -11.31
CA GLY A 197 -23.84 6.50 -11.73
C GLY A 197 -23.77 7.02 -13.16
N ALA A 198 -24.37 6.29 -14.09
CA ALA A 198 -24.79 6.83 -15.36
C ALA A 198 -26.01 7.71 -15.07
N ASP A 199 -25.78 8.84 -14.41
CA ASP A 199 -26.82 9.86 -14.25
C ASP A 199 -26.73 10.79 -15.47
N GLN A 200 -27.81 10.72 -16.24
CA GLN A 200 -28.20 11.65 -17.31
C GLN A 200 -28.52 13.03 -16.74
#